data_AF-A0A9D1V9E3-F1
#
_entry.id   AF-A0A9D1V9E3-F1
#
_cell.length_a   1.000
_cell.length_b   1.000
_cell.length_c   1.000
_cell.angle_alpha   90.00
_cell.angle_beta   90.00
_cell.angle_gamma   90.00
#
_symmetry.space_group_name_H-M   'P 1'
#
loop_
_entity.id
_entity.type
_entity.pdbx_description
1 polymer ?
#
loop_
_entity_poly.entity_id
_entity_poly.type
_entity_poly.pdbx_seq_one_letter_code
_entity_poly.pdbx_strand_id
1 'polypeptide(L)'
;FDTTTHLSMAKTASTSLICRALMPLLGSVLLLGSCNPPPPDYPSTKLVTERRNTLTDDLIALLPADEQSIPEARAEARWLADTAYKASAGIARVNDLYLPGWMGNILVNWGVKERGLCWHYQHDLFRELRRRPLQYFKLGCCVRDRSEGSEHNCVYIAAKGSFWPDAVMLDAWRKNGRLAVDHANTLDLTRWKDLPETTELLTWAYPEGHKVPTESWLSVRIKYQKYMYNFDPRVVSAPQYLRMIENIRRGQIEHPGKPTNY
;
A
#
# COMPACT_ATOMS: atom_id res chain seq x y z
N PHE A 1 87.27 40.85 -8.47
CA PHE A 1 87.69 40.24 -7.19
C PHE A 1 86.71 40.77 -6.16
N ASP A 2 85.61 40.12 -5.79
CA ASP A 2 85.31 38.71 -5.47
C ASP A 2 83.91 38.34 -6.04
N THR A 3 83.72 37.20 -6.73
CA THR A 3 82.97 35.97 -6.29
C THR A 3 81.54 36.25 -5.77
N THR A 4 80.44 35.61 -6.21
CA THR A 4 80.18 34.17 -6.42
C THR A 4 78.83 33.97 -7.16
N THR A 5 78.89 33.23 -8.27
CA THR A 5 78.03 32.12 -8.75
C THR A 5 76.50 32.06 -8.48
N HIS A 6 75.75 32.16 -9.59
CA HIS A 6 74.54 31.44 -10.03
C HIS A 6 73.60 30.76 -9.00
N LEU A 7 72.30 31.12 -9.07
CA LEU A 7 71.24 30.12 -9.23
C LEU A 7 70.03 30.68 -10.01
N SER A 8 69.56 29.85 -10.94
CA SER A 8 68.47 29.96 -11.90
C SER A 8 67.11 30.38 -11.33
N MET A 9 66.39 31.27 -12.03
CA MET A 9 64.93 31.23 -12.13
C MET A 9 64.48 31.62 -13.54
N ALA A 10 64.08 30.61 -14.32
CA ALA A 10 63.49 30.75 -15.64
C ALA A 10 61.97 30.90 -15.54
N LYS A 11 61.48 32.03 -16.06
CA LYS A 11 60.24 32.27 -16.83
C LYS A 11 59.06 31.32 -16.62
N THR A 12 58.02 31.87 -16.00
CA THR A 12 56.62 31.44 -16.08
C THR A 12 56.07 31.60 -17.50
N ALA A 13 55.58 30.50 -18.10
CA ALA A 13 54.68 30.53 -19.24
C ALA A 13 53.72 29.33 -19.19
N SER A 14 52.44 29.65 -19.01
CA SER A 14 51.28 29.21 -19.80
C SER A 14 50.86 27.73 -19.87
N THR A 15 49.54 27.58 -19.68
CA THR A 15 48.56 26.73 -20.40
C THR A 15 48.25 25.30 -19.96
N SER A 16 46.96 25.15 -19.61
CA SER A 16 46.05 24.03 -19.84
C SER A 16 46.40 22.66 -19.26
N LEU A 17 45.64 22.23 -18.25
CA LEU A 17 44.96 20.91 -18.23
C LEU A 17 44.13 20.70 -16.95
N ILE A 18 43.01 21.40 -16.75
CA ILE A 18 41.98 20.92 -15.81
C ILE A 18 40.58 21.21 -16.36
N CYS A 19 40.19 20.46 -17.39
CA CYS A 19 38.78 20.25 -17.73
C CYS A 19 38.47 18.78 -17.41
N ARG A 20 38.30 18.48 -16.11
CA ARG A 20 37.85 17.18 -15.63
C ARG A 20 36.43 17.32 -15.08
N ALA A 21 35.49 16.96 -15.94
CA ALA A 21 34.23 16.29 -15.60
C ALA A 21 33.58 16.66 -14.25
N LEU A 22 32.81 17.74 -14.24
CA LEU A 22 31.68 17.91 -13.34
C LEU A 22 30.41 17.63 -14.15
N MET A 23 30.21 16.37 -14.52
CA MET A 23 28.88 15.86 -14.88
C MET A 23 28.09 15.75 -13.57
N PRO A 24 26.90 16.35 -13.45
CA PRO A 24 26.19 16.37 -12.20
C PRO A 24 25.73 14.95 -11.87
N LEU A 25 26.03 14.52 -10.65
CA LEU A 25 25.58 13.29 -10.01
C LEU A 25 24.06 13.38 -9.70
N LEU A 26 23.24 13.75 -10.68
CA LEU A 26 21.78 13.85 -10.57
C LEU A 26 21.07 12.52 -10.90
N GLY A 27 21.82 11.45 -11.17
CA GLY A 27 21.28 10.16 -11.62
C GLY A 27 20.98 9.13 -10.53
N SER A 28 21.20 9.43 -9.24
CA SER A 28 21.17 8.38 -8.19
C SER A 28 20.05 8.52 -7.15
N VAL A 29 19.18 9.53 -7.24
CA VAL A 29 18.09 9.74 -6.26
C VAL A 29 16.79 9.00 -6.65
N LEU A 30 16.65 8.54 -7.89
CA LEU A 30 15.36 8.05 -8.41
C LEU A 30 15.03 6.57 -8.12
N LEU A 31 15.91 5.80 -7.48
CA LEU A 31 15.67 4.37 -7.20
C LEU A 31 15.34 4.06 -5.73
N LEU A 32 15.48 5.02 -4.80
CA LEU A 32 15.15 4.82 -3.38
C LEU A 32 13.68 5.11 -3.04
N GLY A 33 12.92 5.69 -3.97
CA GLY A 33 11.55 6.11 -3.73
C GLY A 33 10.56 4.96 -3.49
N SER A 34 10.84 3.74 -3.97
CA SER A 34 9.89 2.62 -3.85
C SER A 34 9.94 1.91 -2.49
N CYS A 35 11.01 2.09 -1.71
CA CYS A 35 11.18 1.43 -0.42
C CYS A 35 10.46 2.14 0.73
N ASN A 36 10.14 3.42 0.58
CA ASN A 36 9.46 4.22 1.61
C ASN A 36 7.95 4.36 1.31
N PRO A 37 7.10 4.49 2.34
CA PRO A 37 5.69 4.73 2.13
C PRO A 37 5.50 6.10 1.45
N PRO A 38 4.45 6.31 0.65
CA PRO A 38 4.25 7.57 -0.05
C PRO A 38 3.98 8.71 0.94
N PRO A 39 4.47 9.94 0.67
CA PRO A 39 4.23 11.08 1.54
C PRO A 39 2.71 11.41 1.63
N PRO A 40 2.27 12.17 2.64
CA PRO A 40 0.84 12.48 2.85
C PRO A 40 0.15 13.14 1.65
N ASP A 41 0.85 13.96 0.87
CA ASP A 41 0.37 14.66 -0.32
C ASP A 41 0.31 13.78 -1.57
N TYR A 42 0.94 12.59 -1.57
CA TYR A 42 0.97 11.67 -2.71
C TYR A 42 -0.41 11.41 -3.36
N PRO A 43 -1.49 11.13 -2.60
CA PRO A 43 -2.82 10.90 -3.20
C PRO A 43 -3.42 12.10 -3.94
N SER A 44 -2.87 13.30 -3.74
CA SER A 44 -3.31 14.55 -4.38
C SER A 44 -2.51 14.91 -5.64
N THR A 45 -1.46 14.14 -5.95
CA THR A 45 -0.61 14.38 -7.13
C THR A 45 -1.37 14.15 -8.44
N LYS A 46 -0.97 14.88 -9.50
CA LYS A 46 -1.56 14.73 -10.85
C LYS A 46 -1.51 13.28 -11.35
N LEU A 47 -0.39 12.60 -11.13
CA LEU A 47 -0.22 11.18 -11.47
C LEU A 47 -1.28 10.29 -10.80
N VAL A 48 -1.55 10.50 -9.52
CA VAL A 48 -2.55 9.68 -8.80
C VAL A 48 -3.96 10.05 -9.24
N THR A 49 -4.24 11.31 -9.54
CA THR A 49 -5.52 11.72 -10.14
C THR A 49 -5.77 11.02 -11.48
N GLU A 50 -4.78 10.98 -12.37
CA GLU A 50 -4.88 10.26 -13.65
C GLU A 50 -5.13 8.76 -13.44
N ARG A 51 -4.37 8.13 -12.54
CA ARG A 51 -4.54 6.71 -12.21
C ARG A 51 -5.89 6.38 -11.57
N ARG A 52 -6.42 7.26 -10.73
CA ARG A 52 -7.78 7.13 -10.17
C ARG A 52 -8.85 7.19 -11.26
N ASN A 53 -8.66 8.04 -12.27
CA ASN A 53 -9.57 8.11 -13.41
C ASN A 53 -9.52 6.81 -14.21
N THR A 54 -8.31 6.29 -14.50
CA THR A 54 -8.16 4.98 -15.16
C THR A 54 -8.86 3.87 -14.37
N LEU A 55 -8.59 3.75 -13.07
CA LEU A 55 -9.26 2.75 -12.23
C LEU A 55 -10.79 2.95 -12.19
N THR A 56 -11.26 4.19 -12.22
CA THR A 56 -12.70 4.47 -12.31
C THR A 56 -13.29 3.90 -13.60
N ASP A 57 -12.62 4.12 -14.72
CA ASP A 57 -13.06 3.62 -16.03
C ASP A 57 -12.99 2.09 -16.09
N ASP A 58 -11.95 1.47 -15.53
CA ASP A 58 -11.81 0.02 -15.41
C ASP A 58 -12.96 -0.59 -14.59
N LEU A 59 -13.34 0.04 -13.47
CA LEU A 59 -14.47 -0.40 -12.66
C LEU A 59 -15.80 -0.25 -13.38
N ILE A 60 -16.01 0.86 -14.10
CA ILE A 60 -17.22 1.04 -14.90
C ILE A 60 -17.30 -0.04 -15.99
N ALA A 61 -16.19 -0.41 -16.60
CA ALA A 61 -16.15 -1.45 -17.62
C ALA A 61 -16.54 -2.86 -17.10
N LEU A 62 -16.47 -3.11 -15.79
CA LEU A 62 -16.96 -4.35 -15.18
C LEU A 62 -18.50 -4.42 -15.10
N LEU A 63 -19.18 -3.27 -15.14
CA LEU A 63 -20.63 -3.22 -14.98
C LEU A 63 -21.36 -3.67 -16.27
N PRO A 64 -22.56 -4.26 -16.14
CA PRO A 64 -23.47 -4.44 -17.27
C PRO A 64 -23.68 -3.15 -18.07
N ALA A 65 -23.84 -3.26 -19.39
CA ALA A 65 -23.84 -2.11 -20.30
C ALA A 65 -24.92 -1.05 -19.98
N ASP A 66 -26.06 -1.49 -19.46
CA ASP A 66 -27.16 -0.64 -18.99
C ASP A 66 -26.80 0.13 -17.71
N GLU A 67 -26.00 -0.47 -16.82
CA GLU A 67 -25.55 0.15 -15.57
C GLU A 67 -24.39 1.16 -15.75
N GLN A 68 -23.59 1.03 -16.81
CA GLN A 68 -22.41 1.89 -17.06
C GLN A 68 -22.72 3.38 -17.20
N SER A 69 -23.95 3.71 -17.60
CA SER A 69 -24.42 5.08 -17.79
C SER A 69 -25.06 5.68 -16.53
N ILE A 70 -25.37 4.84 -15.53
CA ILE A 70 -26.07 5.27 -14.30
C ILE A 70 -25.16 6.21 -13.49
N PRO A 71 -25.60 7.44 -13.17
CA PRO A 71 -24.79 8.41 -12.42
C PRO A 71 -24.31 7.87 -11.06
N GLU A 72 -25.16 7.13 -10.35
CA GLU A 72 -24.90 6.53 -9.05
C GLU A 72 -23.83 5.45 -9.14
N ALA A 73 -23.89 4.57 -10.14
CA ALA A 73 -22.89 3.53 -10.38
C ALA A 73 -21.51 4.14 -10.68
N ARG A 74 -21.48 5.18 -11.52
CA ARG A 74 -20.25 5.95 -11.81
C ARG A 74 -19.71 6.66 -10.58
N ALA A 75 -20.58 7.18 -9.71
CA ALA A 75 -20.17 7.80 -8.46
C ALA A 75 -19.60 6.78 -7.46
N GLU A 76 -20.16 5.57 -7.40
CA GLU A 76 -19.64 4.46 -6.59
C GLU A 76 -18.25 4.03 -7.09
N ALA A 77 -18.07 3.84 -8.41
CA ALA A 77 -16.77 3.52 -9.02
C ALA A 77 -15.70 4.58 -8.69
N ARG A 78 -16.04 5.87 -8.83
CA ARG A 78 -15.14 6.99 -8.47
C ARG A 78 -14.75 6.96 -7.00
N TRP A 79 -15.71 6.67 -6.12
CA TRP A 79 -15.47 6.58 -4.68
C TRP A 79 -14.56 5.42 -4.33
N LEU A 80 -14.77 4.24 -4.93
CA LEU A 80 -13.92 3.07 -4.76
C LEU A 80 -12.48 3.36 -5.22
N ALA A 81 -12.31 3.97 -6.39
CA ALA A 81 -10.99 4.33 -6.91
C ALA A 81 -10.27 5.36 -6.02
N ASP A 82 -10.96 6.42 -5.61
CA ASP A 82 -10.41 7.44 -4.69
C ASP A 82 -9.98 6.82 -3.35
N THR A 83 -10.87 6.02 -2.77
CA THR A 83 -10.63 5.35 -1.49
C THR A 83 -9.47 4.38 -1.60
N ALA A 84 -9.39 3.56 -2.66
CA ALA A 84 -8.32 2.59 -2.85
C ALA A 84 -6.94 3.26 -2.87
N TYR A 85 -6.77 4.36 -3.63
CA TYR A 85 -5.48 5.05 -3.72
C TYR A 85 -5.10 5.76 -2.41
N LYS A 86 -6.05 6.45 -1.76
CA LYS A 86 -5.81 7.11 -0.46
C LYS A 86 -5.48 6.09 0.62
N ALA A 87 -6.29 5.04 0.72
CA ALA A 87 -6.14 3.99 1.70
C ALA A 87 -4.83 3.24 1.53
N SER A 88 -4.47 2.85 0.31
CA SER A 88 -3.20 2.17 0.02
C SER A 88 -2.01 2.97 0.54
N ALA A 89 -1.95 4.27 0.26
CA ALA A 89 -0.86 5.13 0.73
C ALA A 89 -0.88 5.30 2.26
N GLY A 90 -2.06 5.46 2.86
CA GLY A 90 -2.24 5.59 4.30
C GLY A 90 -1.85 4.33 5.09
N ILE A 91 -2.30 3.17 4.64
CA ILE A 91 -1.97 1.85 5.22
C ILE A 91 -0.46 1.63 5.22
N ALA A 92 0.24 2.00 4.15
CA ALA A 92 1.69 1.87 4.10
C ALA A 92 2.41 2.77 5.12
N ARG A 93 1.91 4.00 5.34
CA ARG A 93 2.43 4.90 6.38
C ARG A 93 2.23 4.32 7.78
N VAL A 94 1.03 3.81 8.07
CA VAL A 94 0.71 3.20 9.38
C VAL A 94 1.56 1.98 9.69
N ASN A 95 1.93 1.19 8.67
CA ASN A 95 2.76 0.01 8.83
C ASN A 95 4.28 0.31 8.83
N ASP A 96 4.70 1.57 8.65
CA ASP A 96 6.10 2.02 8.67
C ASP A 96 7.01 1.16 7.76
N LEU A 97 6.55 0.75 6.58
CA LEU A 97 7.35 -0.12 5.70
C LEU A 97 8.44 0.71 5.00
N TYR A 98 9.69 0.60 5.43
CA TYR A 98 10.85 1.28 4.83
C TYR A 98 11.73 0.36 3.97
N LEU A 99 11.25 -0.86 3.67
CA LEU A 99 12.01 -1.91 3.02
C LEU A 99 11.17 -2.59 1.93
N PRO A 100 11.81 -3.23 0.93
CA PRO A 100 11.11 -4.10 -0.02
C PRO A 100 10.24 -5.13 0.71
N GLY A 101 9.07 -5.46 0.17
CA GLY A 101 8.05 -6.26 0.87
C GLY A 101 8.57 -7.56 1.49
N TRP A 102 9.43 -8.29 0.78
CA TRP A 102 10.03 -9.54 1.28
C TRP A 102 10.89 -9.34 2.55
N MET A 103 11.62 -8.22 2.63
CA MET A 103 12.42 -7.88 3.81
C MET A 103 11.52 -7.42 4.97
N GLY A 104 10.40 -6.75 4.66
CA GLY A 104 9.34 -6.46 5.63
C GLY A 104 8.77 -7.73 6.27
N ASN A 105 8.55 -8.79 5.48
CA ASN A 105 8.06 -10.07 5.98
C ASN A 105 9.02 -10.71 6.99
N ILE A 106 10.34 -10.65 6.73
CA ILE A 106 11.36 -11.16 7.66
C ILE A 106 11.27 -10.45 9.01
N LEU A 107 11.20 -9.12 9.02
CA LEU A 107 11.14 -8.32 10.25
C LEU A 107 9.86 -8.59 11.05
N VAL A 108 8.73 -8.80 10.38
CA VAL A 108 7.49 -9.20 11.06
C VAL A 108 7.65 -10.59 11.64
N ASN A 109 8.11 -11.57 10.87
CA ASN A 109 8.24 -12.95 11.32
C ASN A 109 9.25 -13.13 12.46
N TRP A 110 10.29 -12.29 12.53
CA TRP A 110 11.24 -12.24 13.65
C TRP A 110 10.75 -11.48 14.87
N GLY A 111 9.55 -10.91 14.83
CA GLY A 111 8.96 -10.16 15.95
C GLY A 111 9.53 -8.75 16.15
N VAL A 112 10.34 -8.25 15.20
CA VAL A 112 10.89 -6.88 15.25
C VAL A 112 9.81 -5.87 14.88
N LYS A 113 8.97 -6.20 13.92
CA LYS A 113 7.79 -5.42 13.55
C LYS A 113 6.52 -6.14 13.93
N GLU A 114 5.52 -5.34 14.28
CA GLU A 114 4.20 -5.88 14.63
C GLU A 114 3.36 -6.22 13.41
N ARG A 115 3.49 -5.50 12.29
CA ARG A 115 2.68 -5.69 11.09
C ARG A 115 3.48 -5.35 9.83
N GLY A 116 2.88 -5.64 8.68
CA GLY A 116 3.46 -5.35 7.38
C GLY A 116 3.37 -6.47 6.35
N LEU A 117 2.79 -7.62 6.72
CA LEU A 117 2.53 -8.75 5.80
C LEU A 117 1.46 -8.39 4.75
N CYS A 118 1.47 -9.06 3.60
CA CYS A 118 0.52 -8.84 2.50
C CYS A 118 -0.95 -8.95 2.95
N TRP A 119 -1.28 -9.96 3.78
CA TRP A 119 -2.63 -10.14 4.29
C TRP A 119 -3.08 -9.01 5.24
N HIS A 120 -2.15 -8.35 5.96
CA HIS A 120 -2.50 -7.17 6.75
C HIS A 120 -3.01 -6.03 5.86
N TYR A 121 -2.34 -5.81 4.71
CA TYR A 121 -2.72 -4.79 3.74
C TYR A 121 -4.04 -5.16 3.05
N GLN A 122 -4.25 -6.44 2.73
CA GLN A 122 -5.53 -6.92 2.19
C GLN A 122 -6.68 -6.61 3.16
N HIS A 123 -6.54 -6.98 4.44
CA HIS A 123 -7.59 -6.76 5.44
C HIS A 123 -7.84 -5.27 5.68
N ASP A 124 -6.79 -4.47 5.77
CA ASP A 124 -6.92 -3.02 5.97
C ASP A 124 -7.56 -2.35 4.76
N LEU A 125 -7.15 -2.69 3.53
CA LEU A 125 -7.75 -2.12 2.32
C LEU A 125 -9.22 -2.53 2.18
N PHE A 126 -9.55 -3.79 2.47
CA PHE A 126 -10.94 -4.27 2.48
C PHE A 126 -11.78 -3.44 3.45
N ARG A 127 -11.32 -3.24 4.69
CA ARG A 127 -11.99 -2.36 5.68
C ARG A 127 -12.23 -0.96 5.12
N GLU A 128 -11.22 -0.33 4.52
CA GLU A 128 -11.38 1.04 4.02
C GLU A 128 -12.40 1.13 2.88
N LEU A 129 -12.42 0.15 1.97
CA LEU A 129 -13.39 0.07 0.87
C LEU A 129 -14.82 -0.27 1.34
N ARG A 130 -15.00 -0.75 2.58
CA ARG A 130 -16.30 -1.11 3.19
C ARG A 130 -16.98 0.02 3.95
N ARG A 131 -16.37 1.19 4.02
CA ARG A 131 -16.90 2.36 4.75
C ARG A 131 -18.19 2.96 4.18
N ARG A 132 -18.61 2.51 3.01
CA ARG A 132 -19.87 2.91 2.36
C ARG A 132 -20.60 1.65 1.89
N PRO A 133 -21.94 1.64 1.93
CA PRO A 133 -22.73 0.63 1.23
C PRO A 133 -22.41 0.56 -0.26
N LEU A 134 -22.34 -0.65 -0.81
CA LEU A 134 -22.03 -0.88 -2.23
C LEU A 134 -23.25 -1.46 -2.95
N GLN A 135 -23.76 -0.73 -3.92
CA GLN A 135 -24.96 -1.09 -4.68
C GLN A 135 -24.62 -1.83 -5.98
N TYR A 136 -23.56 -1.43 -6.67
CA TYR A 136 -23.23 -1.92 -8.02
C TYR A 136 -21.99 -2.83 -8.00
N PHE A 137 -21.13 -2.65 -7.00
CA PHE A 137 -19.92 -3.43 -6.83
C PHE A 137 -19.99 -4.36 -5.62
N LYS A 138 -19.09 -5.33 -5.61
CA LYS A 138 -18.75 -6.13 -4.43
C LYS A 138 -17.24 -6.25 -4.28
N LEU A 139 -16.81 -6.53 -3.07
CA LEU A 139 -15.42 -6.77 -2.73
C LEU A 139 -15.20 -8.26 -2.50
N GLY A 140 -14.01 -8.72 -2.84
CA GLY A 140 -13.54 -10.04 -2.43
C GLY A 140 -12.04 -10.04 -2.15
N CYS A 141 -11.58 -11.13 -1.57
CA CYS A 141 -10.17 -11.37 -1.29
C CYS A 141 -9.66 -12.45 -2.23
N CYS A 142 -8.44 -12.29 -2.74
CA CYS A 142 -7.77 -13.31 -3.53
C CYS A 142 -6.36 -13.57 -3.00
N VAL A 143 -5.84 -14.75 -3.32
CA VAL A 143 -4.51 -15.20 -2.90
C VAL A 143 -3.78 -15.86 -4.06
N ARG A 144 -2.48 -15.62 -4.14
CA ARG A 144 -1.55 -16.33 -5.01
C ARG A 144 -0.72 -17.29 -4.19
N ASP A 145 -0.44 -18.49 -4.71
CA ASP A 145 0.47 -19.47 -4.11
C ASP A 145 0.13 -19.77 -2.63
N ARG A 146 -1.15 -20.08 -2.37
CA ARG A 146 -1.68 -20.29 -1.01
C ARG A 146 -0.87 -21.37 -0.28
N SER A 147 -0.44 -21.08 0.93
CA SER A 147 0.40 -21.94 1.79
C SER A 147 1.83 -22.15 1.30
N GLU A 148 2.31 -21.37 0.32
CA GLU A 148 3.70 -21.38 -0.14
C GLU A 148 4.48 -20.17 0.37
N GLY A 149 5.82 -20.23 0.34
CA GLY A 149 6.66 -19.10 0.74
C GLY A 149 6.49 -17.84 -0.13
N SER A 150 5.91 -17.99 -1.34
CA SER A 150 5.56 -16.89 -2.24
C SER A 150 4.11 -16.43 -2.12
N GLU A 151 3.40 -16.87 -1.07
CA GLU A 151 2.00 -16.49 -0.82
C GLU A 151 1.83 -14.97 -0.86
N HIS A 152 0.81 -14.52 -1.60
CA HIS A 152 0.51 -13.10 -1.72
C HIS A 152 -1.00 -12.85 -1.73
N ASN A 153 -1.45 -11.94 -0.87
CA ASN A 153 -2.86 -11.70 -0.59
C ASN A 153 -3.26 -10.29 -1.07
N CYS A 154 -4.38 -10.18 -1.81
CA CYS A 154 -4.88 -8.95 -2.41
C CYS A 154 -6.41 -8.82 -2.26
N VAL A 155 -6.93 -7.60 -2.41
CA VAL A 155 -8.39 -7.36 -2.53
C VAL A 155 -8.73 -7.26 -4.01
N TYR A 156 -9.94 -7.65 -4.41
CA TYR A 156 -10.46 -7.34 -5.73
C TYR A 156 -11.84 -6.67 -5.64
N ILE A 157 -12.19 -5.94 -6.69
CA ILE A 157 -13.50 -5.34 -6.89
C ILE A 157 -14.12 -6.00 -8.13
N ALA A 158 -15.35 -6.50 -7.98
CA ALA A 158 -16.14 -7.07 -9.06
C ALA A 158 -17.49 -6.35 -9.15
N ALA A 159 -18.17 -6.43 -10.29
CA ALA A 159 -19.59 -6.08 -10.35
C ALA A 159 -20.39 -7.01 -9.43
N LYS A 160 -21.50 -6.54 -8.86
CA LYS A 160 -22.24 -7.24 -7.79
C LYS A 160 -22.71 -8.65 -8.19
N GLY A 161 -23.08 -8.84 -9.45
CA GLY A 161 -23.47 -10.12 -10.03
C GLY A 161 -22.33 -10.94 -10.65
N SER A 162 -21.11 -10.41 -10.74
CA SER A 162 -19.97 -11.11 -11.34
C SER A 162 -19.16 -11.89 -10.28
N PHE A 163 -18.17 -12.68 -10.67
CA PHE A 163 -17.35 -13.49 -9.76
C PHE A 163 -15.89 -13.46 -10.20
N TRP A 164 -14.98 -13.86 -9.29
CA TRP A 164 -13.58 -14.08 -9.66
C TRP A 164 -13.48 -15.03 -10.87
N PRO A 165 -12.66 -14.74 -11.90
CA PRO A 165 -11.67 -13.64 -12.00
C PRO A 165 -12.17 -12.42 -12.82
N ASP A 166 -13.46 -12.25 -13.03
CA ASP A 166 -14.01 -11.06 -13.70
C ASP A 166 -14.09 -9.88 -12.73
N ALA A 167 -12.90 -9.34 -12.45
CA ALA A 167 -12.66 -8.36 -11.40
C ALA A 167 -11.39 -7.54 -11.67
N VAL A 168 -11.29 -6.39 -11.01
CA VAL A 168 -10.05 -5.60 -10.89
C VAL A 168 -9.39 -5.92 -9.55
N MET A 169 -8.16 -6.41 -9.57
CA MET A 169 -7.36 -6.72 -8.39
C MET A 169 -6.56 -5.50 -7.92
N LEU A 170 -6.58 -5.29 -6.61
CA LEU A 170 -5.95 -4.18 -5.89
C LEU A 170 -4.89 -4.69 -4.92
N ASP A 171 -3.67 -4.25 -5.14
CA ASP A 171 -2.50 -4.63 -4.35
C ASP A 171 -1.83 -3.39 -3.74
N ALA A 172 -2.14 -3.14 -2.47
CA ALA A 172 -1.56 -2.05 -1.69
C ALA A 172 -0.15 -2.38 -1.15
N TRP A 173 0.28 -3.64 -1.22
CA TRP A 173 1.49 -4.12 -0.55
C TRP A 173 2.71 -4.16 -1.48
N ARG A 174 2.57 -4.70 -2.69
CA ARG A 174 3.67 -4.98 -3.65
C ARG A 174 4.52 -3.76 -3.98
N LYS A 175 3.93 -2.57 -3.97
CA LYS A 175 4.60 -1.29 -4.25
C LYS A 175 4.55 -0.33 -3.05
N ASN A 176 4.49 -0.89 -1.84
CA ASN A 176 4.54 -0.18 -0.58
C ASN A 176 3.59 1.03 -0.53
N GLY A 177 2.30 0.79 -0.68
CA GLY A 177 1.26 1.80 -0.65
C GLY A 177 1.03 2.57 -1.95
N ARG A 178 1.91 2.44 -2.96
CA ARG A 178 1.61 2.91 -4.32
C ARG A 178 0.76 1.87 -5.02
N LEU A 179 -0.56 1.99 -4.86
CA LEU A 179 -1.54 0.97 -5.30
C LEU A 179 -1.19 0.39 -6.68
N ALA A 180 -1.02 -0.93 -6.71
CA ALA A 180 -0.90 -1.69 -7.92
C ALA A 180 -2.29 -2.21 -8.32
N VAL A 181 -2.64 -2.05 -9.59
CA VAL A 181 -3.93 -2.45 -10.16
C VAL A 181 -3.64 -3.42 -11.29
N ASP A 182 -4.26 -4.59 -11.26
CA ASP A 182 -4.19 -5.60 -12.32
C ASP A 182 -5.61 -6.09 -12.64
N HIS A 183 -5.88 -6.55 -13.88
CA HIS A 183 -7.15 -7.19 -14.22
C HIS A 183 -7.05 -8.68 -13.91
N ALA A 184 -7.94 -9.22 -13.07
CA ALA A 184 -7.78 -10.58 -12.53
C ALA A 184 -7.82 -11.67 -13.62
N ASN A 185 -8.57 -11.45 -14.70
CA ASN A 185 -8.62 -12.33 -15.87
C ASN A 185 -7.30 -12.40 -16.68
N THR A 186 -6.37 -11.48 -16.47
CA THR A 186 -5.04 -11.50 -17.12
C THR A 186 -3.97 -12.21 -16.28
N LEU A 187 -4.31 -12.62 -15.05
CA LEU A 187 -3.40 -13.28 -14.14
C LEU A 187 -3.30 -14.79 -14.42
N ASP A 188 -2.24 -15.41 -13.93
CA ASP A 188 -2.11 -16.87 -13.91
C ASP A 188 -3.10 -17.48 -12.91
N LEU A 189 -4.27 -17.89 -13.41
CA LEU A 189 -5.36 -18.48 -12.64
C LEU A 189 -5.03 -19.88 -12.09
N THR A 190 -3.90 -20.49 -12.47
CA THR A 190 -3.43 -21.71 -11.79
C THR A 190 -2.88 -21.38 -10.40
N ARG A 191 -2.29 -20.20 -10.24
CA ARG A 191 -1.67 -19.70 -9.01
C ARG A 191 -2.57 -18.78 -8.21
N TRP A 192 -3.29 -17.90 -8.89
CA TRP A 192 -4.23 -16.98 -8.27
C TRP A 192 -5.60 -17.61 -8.09
N LYS A 193 -6.13 -17.53 -6.87
CA LYS A 193 -7.42 -18.09 -6.47
C LYS A 193 -8.23 -17.07 -5.68
N ASP A 194 -9.55 -17.22 -5.77
CA ASP A 194 -10.49 -16.56 -4.87
C ASP A 194 -10.29 -17.06 -3.42
N LEU A 195 -10.65 -16.23 -2.44
CA LEU A 195 -10.52 -16.52 -1.01
C LEU A 195 -11.84 -16.17 -0.28
N PRO A 196 -12.92 -16.94 -0.53
CA PRO A 196 -14.25 -16.65 -0.01
C PRO A 196 -14.30 -16.66 1.52
N GLU A 197 -13.56 -17.55 2.19
CA GLU A 197 -13.59 -17.65 3.65
C GLU A 197 -13.04 -16.38 4.33
N THR A 198 -12.02 -15.77 3.72
CA THR A 198 -11.50 -14.48 4.20
C THR A 198 -12.46 -13.35 3.86
N THR A 199 -13.09 -13.40 2.68
CA THR A 199 -14.10 -12.41 2.29
C THR A 199 -15.29 -12.39 3.25
N GLU A 200 -15.80 -13.56 3.65
CA GLU A 200 -16.90 -13.71 4.62
C GLU A 200 -16.50 -13.19 6.00
N LEU A 201 -15.33 -13.60 6.48
CA LEU A 201 -14.78 -13.15 7.76
C LEU A 201 -14.65 -11.62 7.82
N LEU A 202 -14.10 -11.01 6.78
CA LEU A 202 -13.93 -9.55 6.72
C LEU A 202 -15.25 -8.82 6.52
N THR A 203 -16.20 -9.41 5.80
CA THR A 203 -17.56 -8.86 5.65
C THR A 203 -18.29 -8.82 6.99
N TRP A 204 -18.14 -9.87 7.80
CA TRP A 204 -18.67 -9.92 9.17
C TRP A 204 -17.99 -8.89 10.08
N ALA A 205 -16.66 -8.80 10.04
CA ALA A 205 -15.90 -7.87 10.86
C ALA A 205 -16.13 -6.39 10.47
N TYR A 206 -16.34 -6.13 9.18
CA TYR A 206 -16.45 -4.81 8.58
C TYR A 206 -17.74 -4.72 7.74
N PRO A 207 -18.91 -4.58 8.41
CA PRO A 207 -20.19 -4.42 7.73
C PRO A 207 -20.22 -3.10 6.92
N GLU A 208 -21.05 -3.02 5.87
CA GLU A 208 -21.05 -1.82 5.02
C GLU A 208 -21.45 -0.58 5.82
N GLY A 209 -20.70 0.51 5.64
CA GLY A 209 -20.95 1.76 6.37
C GLY A 209 -20.37 1.77 7.79
N HIS A 210 -19.55 0.80 8.16
CA HIS A 210 -18.92 0.79 9.49
C HIS A 210 -18.07 2.05 9.75
N LYS A 211 -17.89 2.38 11.03
CA LYS A 211 -17.01 3.46 11.49
C LYS A 211 -15.77 2.97 12.26
N VAL A 212 -15.47 1.67 12.13
CA VAL A 212 -14.28 1.05 12.70
C VAL A 212 -13.02 1.85 12.32
N PRO A 213 -12.16 2.24 13.29
CA PRO A 213 -10.94 3.00 13.01
C PRO A 213 -9.97 2.28 12.07
N THR A 214 -9.17 3.05 11.32
CA THR A 214 -8.14 2.53 10.39
C THR A 214 -7.10 1.62 11.03
N GLU A 215 -6.89 1.72 12.33
CA GLU A 215 -5.93 0.86 13.02
C GLU A 215 -6.58 -0.31 13.74
N SER A 216 -7.90 -0.50 13.60
CA SER A 216 -8.55 -1.67 14.16
C SER A 216 -8.14 -2.91 13.39
N TRP A 217 -7.53 -3.86 14.11
CA TRP A 217 -7.06 -5.12 13.58
C TRP A 217 -7.96 -6.25 14.02
N LEU A 218 -8.36 -7.07 13.05
CA LEU A 218 -9.19 -8.25 13.31
C LEU A 218 -8.40 -9.38 13.97
N SER A 219 -7.18 -9.60 13.48
CA SER A 219 -6.28 -10.65 13.95
C SER A 219 -5.05 -10.01 14.58
N VAL A 220 -4.75 -10.44 15.80
CA VAL A 220 -3.66 -9.95 16.64
C VAL A 220 -2.71 -11.09 17.01
N ARG A 221 -1.44 -10.88 16.76
CA ARG A 221 -0.32 -11.69 17.17
C ARG A 221 -0.12 -11.63 18.67
N ILE A 222 -0.26 -12.80 19.30
CA ILE A 222 0.01 -13.03 20.72
C ILE A 222 1.39 -13.69 20.89
N LYS A 223 1.74 -13.99 22.16
CA LYS A 223 2.98 -14.70 22.50
C LYS A 223 3.12 -16.00 21.68
N TYR A 224 4.35 -16.32 21.26
CA TYR A 224 4.70 -17.45 20.38
C TYR A 224 4.27 -17.30 18.90
N GLN A 225 4.14 -16.07 18.40
CA GLN A 225 3.84 -15.78 16.98
C GLN A 225 2.51 -16.38 16.49
N LYS A 226 1.61 -16.77 17.40
CA LYS A 226 0.26 -17.20 17.05
C LYS A 226 -0.61 -15.98 16.80
N TYR A 227 -1.35 -15.98 15.71
CA TYR A 227 -2.37 -14.98 15.42
C TYR A 227 -3.71 -15.43 15.98
N MET A 228 -4.41 -14.51 16.64
CA MET A 228 -5.69 -14.74 17.28
C MET A 228 -6.65 -13.61 16.99
N TYR A 229 -7.94 -13.91 16.86
CA TYR A 229 -8.93 -12.86 16.69
C TYR A 229 -9.06 -11.99 17.94
N ASN A 230 -9.33 -10.70 17.72
CA ASN A 230 -9.35 -9.67 18.77
C ASN A 230 -10.44 -9.85 19.85
N PHE A 231 -11.34 -10.81 19.71
CA PHE A 231 -12.34 -11.18 20.71
C PHE A 231 -11.83 -12.22 21.74
N ASP A 232 -10.58 -12.68 21.63
CA ASP A 232 -10.00 -13.61 22.61
C ASP A 232 -9.34 -12.86 23.80
N PRO A 233 -9.59 -13.27 25.06
CA PRO A 233 -9.00 -12.61 26.23
C PRO A 233 -7.47 -12.55 26.24
N ARG A 234 -6.77 -13.46 25.56
CA ARG A 234 -5.30 -13.47 25.47
C ARG A 234 -4.74 -12.32 24.63
N VAL A 235 -5.58 -11.66 23.84
CA VAL A 235 -5.17 -10.57 22.94
C VAL A 235 -4.91 -9.27 23.70
N VAL A 236 -5.63 -8.99 24.79
CA VAL A 236 -5.60 -7.66 25.43
C VAL A 236 -4.24 -7.28 26.03
N SER A 237 -3.41 -8.27 26.33
CA SER A 237 -2.04 -8.08 26.84
C SER A 237 -0.96 -8.18 25.75
N ALA A 238 -1.33 -8.42 24.49
CA ALA A 238 -0.37 -8.57 23.41
C ALA A 238 0.26 -7.19 23.05
N PRO A 239 1.59 -7.12 22.82
CA PRO A 239 2.24 -5.87 22.39
C PRO A 239 1.59 -5.25 21.16
N GLN A 240 1.20 -6.10 20.20
CA GLN A 240 0.47 -5.65 19.03
C GLN A 240 -0.89 -5.03 19.41
N TYR A 241 -1.69 -5.63 20.28
CA TYR A 241 -2.96 -5.03 20.74
C TYR A 241 -2.75 -3.67 21.42
N LEU A 242 -1.75 -3.55 22.28
CA LEU A 242 -1.46 -2.29 22.97
C LEU A 242 -1.05 -1.19 21.98
N ARG A 243 -0.21 -1.51 20.99
CA ARG A 243 0.15 -0.59 19.90
C ARG A 243 -1.08 -0.16 19.10
N MET A 244 -1.98 -1.09 18.82
CA MET A 244 -3.24 -0.83 18.11
C MET A 244 -4.06 0.25 18.82
N ILE A 245 -4.32 0.07 20.11
CA ILE A 245 -5.14 0.99 20.91
C ILE A 245 -4.47 2.36 21.02
N GLU A 246 -3.16 2.40 21.24
CA GLU A 246 -2.41 3.67 21.32
C GLU A 246 -2.47 4.44 20.01
N ASN A 247 -2.28 3.76 18.88
CA ASN A 247 -2.34 4.42 17.59
C ASN A 247 -3.77 4.89 17.23
N ILE A 248 -4.82 4.12 17.59
CA ILE A 248 -6.22 4.56 17.45
C ILE A 248 -6.44 5.86 18.24
N ARG A 249 -5.96 5.90 19.49
CA ARG A 249 -6.07 7.08 20.35
C ARG A 249 -5.34 8.28 19.74
N ARG A 250 -4.11 8.09 19.26
CA ARG A 250 -3.33 9.15 18.59
C ARG A 250 -4.08 9.67 17.36
N GLY A 251 -4.61 8.78 16.52
CA GLY A 251 -5.41 9.17 15.35
C GLY A 251 -6.64 9.99 15.69
N GLN A 252 -7.33 9.70 16.81
CA GLN A 252 -8.47 10.50 17.27
C GLN A 252 -8.07 11.92 17.72
N ILE A 253 -6.86 12.08 18.26
CA ILE A 253 -6.32 13.38 18.68
C ILE A 253 -5.87 14.20 17.47
N GLU A 254 -5.12 13.58 16.55
CA GLU A 254 -4.56 14.23 15.36
C GLU A 254 -5.62 14.53 14.30
N HIS A 255 -6.66 13.70 14.20
CA HIS A 255 -7.73 13.79 13.21
C HIS A 255 -9.12 13.66 13.85
N PRO A 256 -9.56 14.66 14.63
CA PRO A 256 -10.80 14.57 15.39
C PRO A 256 -12.01 14.36 14.47
N GLY A 257 -12.83 13.37 14.82
CA GLY A 257 -14.04 13.00 14.07
C GLY A 257 -13.80 12.26 12.76
N LYS A 258 -12.55 11.91 12.43
CA LYS A 258 -12.23 11.12 11.24
C LYS A 258 -12.04 9.64 11.59
N PRO A 259 -12.54 8.72 10.75
CA PRO A 259 -12.29 7.29 10.92
C PRO A 259 -10.92 6.85 10.37
N THR A 260 -10.27 7.68 9.55
CA THR A 260 -8.87 7.52 9.10
C THR A 260 -7.92 8.45 9.85
N ASN A 261 -6.66 8.05 9.93
CA ASN A 261 -5.52 8.87 10.34
C ASN A 261 -4.75 9.46 9.14
N TYR A 262 -5.43 9.62 8.00
CA TYR A 262 -4.94 10.23 6.76
C TYR A 262 -6.10 10.78 5.93
#